data_AF-A0A2K0UMH6-F1
#
_entry.id   AF-A0A2K0UMH6-F1
#
_cell.length_a   1.000
_cell.length_b   1.000
_cell.length_c   1.000
_cell.angle_alpha   90.00
_cell.angle_beta   90.00
_cell.angle_gamma   90.00
#
_symmetry.space_group_name_H-M   'P 1'
#
loop_
_entity.id
_entity.type
_entity.pdbx_description
1 polymer ?
#
loop_
_entity_poly.entity_id
_entity_poly.type
_entity_poly.pdbx_seq_one_letter_code
_entity_poly.pdbx_strand_id
1 'polypeptide(L)'
;MRIKECGLDAYYTRNNFFEDLEMRLITRIRTINEAFSRIMLEKGHAREFYTEPENSAAENQPENHEGSAAHGELTLQGRSSLYDEKIHFEIPNFGEEDLSDIVSDPYWCSKPEVGDMLEHIQEQYIKARGYEMGTFNAEMLPCTFKEQGKKWPYVAYAHVSNAVLIVHHFIRQTLEECCPDVAVREELWAFLLYGHDGHDGLVKRYARAMEHVDFLLSVEFETRTITYDLRFEEKFNQLKLNDQKPGGPEQGDDTEPEKQPKSSLEETGMTIHNALHAYYDLARSRFVDVVCQQAIDYYLLHAKNGPLTVLSDNVVLNMTAEQLEITAGEDLAMKEKRERLTKEIDSLSQALKILRG
;
A
#
# COMPACT_ATOMS: atom_id res chain seq x y z
N MET A 1 -4.33 1.08 -30.44
CA MET A 1 -4.98 1.63 -29.24
C MET A 1 -4.45 0.86 -28.06
N ARG A 2 -3.67 1.49 -27.17
CA ARG A 2 -2.78 0.76 -26.24
C ARG A 2 -3.59 0.32 -25.01
N ILE A 3 -3.69 -1.00 -24.77
CA ILE A 3 -4.40 -1.63 -23.63
C ILE A 3 -4.04 -0.93 -22.31
N LYS A 4 -2.75 -0.61 -22.12
CA LYS A 4 -2.22 0.19 -21.02
C LYS A 4 -3.05 1.45 -20.69
N GLU A 5 -3.30 2.31 -21.67
CA GLU A 5 -3.99 3.60 -21.46
C GLU A 5 -5.43 3.36 -21.00
N CYS A 6 -6.10 2.35 -21.55
CA CYS A 6 -7.45 2.00 -21.13
C CYS A 6 -7.50 1.47 -19.70
N GLY A 7 -6.48 0.72 -19.27
CA GLY A 7 -6.36 0.21 -17.90
C GLY A 7 -6.05 1.30 -16.86
N LEU A 8 -5.30 2.33 -17.26
CA LEU A 8 -4.96 3.49 -16.42
C LEU A 8 -6.10 4.50 -16.29
N ASP A 9 -6.79 4.80 -17.40
CA ASP A 9 -7.83 5.84 -17.45
C ASP A 9 -9.24 5.30 -17.19
N ALA A 10 -9.37 4.02 -16.83
CA ALA A 10 -10.63 3.30 -16.62
C ALA A 10 -11.56 3.26 -17.87
N TYR A 11 -10.99 3.23 -19.08
CA TYR A 11 -11.75 3.11 -20.34
C TYR A 11 -12.02 1.64 -20.72
N TYR A 12 -12.65 0.89 -19.83
CA TYR A 12 -12.81 -0.57 -19.94
C TYR A 12 -13.72 -1.04 -21.07
N THR A 13 -14.69 -0.23 -21.50
CA THR A 13 -15.63 -0.61 -22.57
C THR A 13 -15.00 -0.67 -23.96
N ARG A 14 -13.75 -0.23 -24.10
CA ARG A 14 -13.08 -0.09 -25.39
C ARG A 14 -12.34 -1.36 -25.82
N ASN A 15 -12.20 -2.35 -24.94
CA ASN A 15 -11.53 -3.62 -25.24
C ASN A 15 -12.09 -4.75 -24.34
N ASN A 16 -12.37 -5.91 -24.92
CA ASN A 16 -12.90 -7.09 -24.20
C ASN A 16 -11.94 -7.64 -23.13
N PHE A 17 -10.65 -7.30 -23.20
CA PHE A 17 -9.65 -7.60 -22.16
C PHE A 17 -10.08 -7.15 -20.75
N PHE A 18 -10.93 -6.12 -20.64
CA PHE A 18 -11.43 -5.61 -19.36
C PHE A 18 -12.83 -6.15 -18.96
N GLU A 19 -13.35 -7.13 -19.69
CA GLU A 19 -14.49 -7.95 -19.23
C GLU A 19 -14.09 -8.72 -17.97
N ASP A 20 -12.84 -9.17 -17.91
CA ASP A 20 -12.23 -9.63 -16.67
C ASP A 20 -11.99 -8.44 -15.72
N LEU A 21 -12.57 -8.54 -14.52
CA LEU A 21 -12.44 -7.53 -13.47
C LEU A 21 -11.02 -7.47 -12.92
N GLU A 22 -10.24 -8.54 -13.00
CA GLU A 22 -8.86 -8.58 -12.54
C GLU A 22 -7.96 -7.65 -13.38
N MET A 23 -8.32 -7.41 -14.64
CA MET A 23 -7.58 -6.55 -15.57
C MET A 23 -7.88 -5.05 -15.41
N ARG A 24 -8.84 -4.70 -14.55
CA ARG A 24 -9.20 -3.30 -14.27
C ARG A 24 -8.21 -2.65 -13.31
N LEU A 25 -7.00 -2.42 -13.82
CA LEU A 25 -5.83 -1.99 -13.06
C LEU A 25 -6.11 -0.82 -12.11
N ILE A 26 -6.53 0.34 -12.64
CA ILE A 26 -6.71 1.53 -11.81
C ILE A 26 -7.82 1.36 -10.78
N THR A 27 -8.85 0.57 -11.09
CA THR A 27 -9.92 0.23 -10.13
C THR A 27 -9.36 -0.58 -8.97
N ARG A 28 -8.58 -1.64 -9.24
CA ARG A 28 -7.97 -2.46 -8.18
C ARG A 28 -7.02 -1.65 -7.30
N ILE A 29 -6.15 -0.83 -7.91
CA ILE A 29 -5.22 0.03 -7.17
C ILE A 29 -5.99 1.01 -6.28
N ARG A 30 -7.01 1.68 -6.82
CA ARG A 30 -7.82 2.60 -6.02
C ARG A 30 -8.50 1.89 -4.85
N THR A 31 -9.05 0.70 -5.06
CA THR A 31 -9.71 -0.08 -4.01
C THR A 31 -8.75 -0.47 -2.88
N ILE A 32 -7.53 -0.92 -3.19
CA ILE A 32 -6.55 -1.24 -2.14
C ILE A 32 -6.04 0.01 -1.42
N ASN A 33 -5.91 1.15 -2.09
CA ASN A 33 -5.50 2.42 -1.46
C ASN A 33 -6.57 2.92 -0.47
N GLU A 34 -7.85 2.84 -0.85
CA GLU A 34 -8.98 3.16 0.04
C GLU A 34 -9.03 2.19 1.24
N ALA A 35 -8.75 0.90 1.03
CA ALA A 35 -8.64 -0.08 2.11
C ALA A 35 -7.45 0.20 3.03
N PHE A 36 -6.27 0.50 2.48
CA PHE A 36 -5.07 0.85 3.25
C PHE A 36 -5.30 2.07 4.15
N SER A 37 -5.94 3.11 3.63
CA SER A 37 -6.31 4.29 4.43
C SER A 37 -7.16 3.93 5.66
N ARG A 38 -8.16 3.05 5.47
CA ARG A 38 -9.00 2.53 6.57
C ARG A 38 -8.23 1.65 7.55
N ILE A 39 -7.36 0.75 7.07
CA ILE A 39 -6.52 -0.09 7.94
C ILE A 39 -5.58 0.77 8.78
N MET A 40 -4.95 1.79 8.19
CA MET A 40 -4.10 2.71 8.93
C MET A 40 -4.89 3.50 9.98
N LEU A 41 -6.12 3.94 9.66
CA LEU A 41 -7.01 4.61 10.61
C LEU A 41 -7.41 3.72 11.79
N GLU A 42 -7.84 2.49 11.52
CA GLU A 42 -8.43 1.59 12.52
C GLU A 42 -7.39 0.82 13.33
N LYS A 43 -6.25 0.49 12.71
CA LYS A 43 -5.28 -0.47 13.25
C LYS A 43 -3.82 -0.02 13.18
N GLY A 44 -3.55 1.13 12.56
CA GLY A 44 -2.18 1.63 12.38
C GLY A 44 -1.50 1.96 13.71
N HIS A 45 -2.27 2.30 14.75
CA HIS A 45 -1.77 2.58 16.08
C HIS A 45 -1.52 1.31 16.90
N ALA A 46 -0.52 1.38 17.77
CA ALA A 46 -0.18 0.29 18.67
C ALA A 46 -1.23 0.10 19.77
N ARG A 47 -1.64 1.20 20.42
CA ARG A 47 -2.54 1.23 21.59
C ARG A 47 -3.65 2.23 21.38
N GLU A 48 -4.87 1.93 21.82
CA GLU A 48 -5.99 2.87 21.68
C GLU A 48 -5.72 4.19 22.42
N PHE A 49 -6.03 5.31 21.76
CA PHE A 49 -5.95 6.62 22.40
C PHE A 49 -7.01 6.75 23.49
N TYR A 50 -6.64 7.40 24.60
CA TYR A 50 -7.60 7.68 25.67
C TYR A 50 -8.68 8.65 25.16
N THR A 51 -9.92 8.25 25.35
CA THR A 51 -11.11 9.08 25.15
C THR A 51 -11.88 9.07 26.46
N GLU A 52 -12.25 10.23 27.00
CA GLU A 52 -13.10 10.24 28.19
C GLU A 52 -14.42 9.50 27.87
N PRO A 53 -14.92 8.63 28.77
CA PRO A 53 -16.19 7.99 28.55
C PRO A 53 -17.27 9.07 28.47
N GLU A 54 -17.86 9.25 27.29
CA GLU A 54 -19.13 9.96 27.20
C GLU A 54 -20.13 9.18 28.05
N ASN A 55 -20.75 9.83 29.03
CA ASN A 55 -21.97 9.34 29.68
C ASN A 55 -23.11 9.33 28.63
N SER A 56 -22.98 8.49 27.61
CA SER A 56 -24.08 8.03 26.82
C SER A 56 -24.60 6.79 27.51
N ALA A 57 -25.82 6.89 28.04
CA ALA A 57 -26.60 5.73 28.42
C ALA A 57 -26.83 4.88 27.15
N ALA A 58 -25.88 4.03 26.84
CA ALA A 58 -26.00 3.00 25.82
C ALA A 58 -26.13 1.66 26.55
N GLU A 59 -27.28 1.05 26.32
CA GLU A 59 -27.74 -0.24 26.80
C GLU A 59 -26.62 -1.26 26.98
N ASN A 60 -26.43 -1.70 28.23
CA ASN A 60 -25.82 -2.99 28.51
C ASN A 60 -26.69 -4.09 27.89
N GLN A 61 -26.42 -4.43 26.62
CA GLN A 61 -26.65 -5.79 26.17
C GLN A 61 -25.34 -6.56 26.42
N PRO A 62 -25.37 -7.62 27.24
CA PRO A 62 -24.22 -8.50 27.32
C PRO A 62 -24.14 -9.22 25.97
N GLU A 63 -23.23 -8.80 25.10
CA GLU A 63 -22.73 -9.70 24.07
C GLU A 63 -22.08 -10.87 24.82
N ASN A 64 -22.76 -12.02 24.78
CA ASN A 64 -22.24 -13.26 25.28
C ASN A 64 -20.88 -13.52 24.62
N HIS A 65 -19.81 -13.24 25.34
CA HIS A 65 -18.51 -13.83 25.11
C HIS A 65 -18.60 -15.33 25.36
N GLU A 66 -19.14 -16.08 24.41
CA GLU A 66 -18.68 -17.43 24.19
C GLU A 66 -17.26 -17.32 23.64
N GLY A 67 -16.30 -17.49 24.54
CA GLY A 67 -14.91 -17.73 24.19
C GLY A 67 -14.83 -18.97 23.30
N SER A 68 -14.82 -18.75 22.00
CA SER A 68 -14.16 -19.67 21.09
C SER A 68 -12.71 -19.21 20.98
N ALA A 69 -11.89 -19.67 21.90
CA ALA A 69 -10.47 -19.89 21.64
C ALA A 69 -10.36 -20.99 20.57
N ALA A 70 -10.80 -20.69 19.36
CA ALA A 70 -10.44 -21.46 18.19
C ALA A 70 -8.98 -21.13 17.92
N HIS A 71 -8.09 -21.98 18.42
CA HIS A 71 -6.95 -22.42 17.63
C HIS A 71 -7.51 -23.04 16.33
N GLY A 72 -8.01 -22.18 15.44
CA GLY A 72 -8.47 -22.48 14.11
C GLY A 72 -7.25 -22.56 13.23
N GLU A 73 -7.13 -23.68 12.54
CA GLU A 73 -6.10 -24.05 11.58
C GLU A 73 -5.47 -22.88 10.83
N LEU A 74 -4.15 -22.97 10.67
CA LEU A 74 -3.33 -22.24 9.70
C LEU A 74 -3.96 -22.32 8.30
N THR A 75 -4.98 -21.53 8.05
CA THR A 75 -5.30 -21.08 6.70
C THR A 75 -4.20 -20.11 6.35
N LEU A 76 -3.41 -20.46 5.32
CA LEU A 76 -2.36 -19.61 4.79
C LEU A 76 -2.98 -18.23 4.53
N GLN A 77 -2.75 -17.25 5.40
CA GLN A 77 -3.38 -15.94 5.28
C GLN A 77 -2.73 -15.25 4.09
N GLY A 78 -3.40 -15.33 2.93
CA GLY A 78 -2.93 -14.70 1.70
C GLY A 78 -2.76 -13.18 1.86
N ARG A 79 -2.19 -12.55 0.85
CA ARG A 79 -1.89 -11.10 0.85
C ARG A 79 -3.08 -10.17 1.06
N SER A 80 -4.29 -10.64 0.77
CA SER A 80 -5.54 -9.92 1.04
C SER A 80 -5.82 -9.74 2.54
N SER A 81 -5.20 -10.54 3.42
CA SER A 81 -5.38 -10.47 4.88
C SER A 81 -5.05 -9.10 5.48
N LEU A 82 -4.19 -8.32 4.82
CA LEU A 82 -3.89 -6.94 5.20
C LEU A 82 -5.15 -6.06 5.28
N TYR A 83 -6.12 -6.31 4.40
CA TYR A 83 -7.27 -5.44 4.19
C TYR A 83 -8.54 -5.92 4.88
N ASP A 84 -8.49 -7.02 5.64
CA ASP A 84 -9.68 -7.70 6.18
C ASP A 84 -10.72 -7.94 5.06
N GLU A 85 -11.99 -7.56 5.30
CA GLU A 85 -13.10 -7.64 4.35
C GLU A 85 -13.27 -6.37 3.50
N LYS A 86 -12.32 -5.42 3.55
CA LYS A 86 -12.44 -4.11 2.88
C LYS A 86 -12.18 -4.16 1.38
N ILE A 87 -11.69 -5.28 0.86
CA ILE A 87 -11.57 -5.58 -0.56
C ILE A 87 -12.31 -6.88 -0.88
N HIS A 88 -12.83 -6.99 -2.11
CA HIS A 88 -13.62 -8.14 -2.55
C HIS A 88 -12.95 -8.90 -3.72
N PHE A 89 -11.61 -8.92 -3.71
CA PHE A 89 -10.80 -9.67 -4.68
C PHE A 89 -9.50 -10.13 -4.03
N GLU A 90 -8.85 -11.10 -4.66
CA GLU A 90 -7.56 -11.61 -4.21
C GLU A 90 -6.39 -10.79 -4.79
N ILE A 91 -5.37 -10.58 -3.97
CA ILE A 91 -4.09 -10.05 -4.47
C ILE A 91 -3.41 -11.18 -5.25
N PRO A 92 -2.90 -10.93 -6.46
CA PRO A 92 -2.26 -11.98 -7.25
C PRO A 92 -1.00 -12.49 -6.53
N ASN A 93 -0.88 -13.82 -6.43
CA ASN A 93 0.37 -14.47 -6.00
C ASN A 93 1.35 -14.62 -7.18
N PHE A 94 0.85 -14.45 -8.41
CA PHE A 94 1.65 -14.51 -9.63
C PHE A 94 2.67 -13.38 -9.66
N GLY A 95 3.97 -13.74 -9.75
CA GLY A 95 5.10 -12.80 -9.69
C GLY A 95 5.88 -12.81 -8.38
N GLU A 96 5.46 -13.62 -7.39
CA GLU A 96 6.23 -13.80 -6.15
C GLU A 96 7.62 -14.38 -6.38
N GLU A 97 7.75 -15.33 -7.30
CA GLU A 97 9.04 -15.93 -7.65
C GLU A 97 9.96 -14.89 -8.30
N ASP A 98 9.41 -14.14 -9.27
CA ASP A 98 10.11 -13.09 -10.03
C ASP A 98 10.56 -11.91 -9.16
N LEU A 99 9.83 -11.63 -8.07
CA LEU A 99 9.99 -10.43 -7.24
C LEU A 99 10.33 -10.74 -5.79
N SER A 100 10.74 -11.96 -5.46
CA SER A 100 11.00 -12.42 -4.10
C SER A 100 11.98 -11.54 -3.30
N ASP A 101 12.95 -10.93 -3.96
CA ASP A 101 13.91 -10.00 -3.34
C ASP A 101 13.36 -8.57 -3.14
N ILE A 102 12.17 -8.26 -3.65
CA ILE A 102 11.58 -6.90 -3.63
C ILE A 102 10.31 -6.86 -2.79
N VAL A 103 9.41 -7.82 -2.97
CA VAL A 103 8.13 -7.81 -2.28
C VAL A 103 8.30 -8.33 -0.85
N SER A 104 7.71 -7.61 0.11
CA SER A 104 7.67 -8.08 1.49
C SER A 104 6.74 -9.27 1.67
N ASP A 105 6.92 -9.97 2.79
CA ASP A 105 6.00 -11.01 3.23
C ASP A 105 4.56 -10.46 3.41
N PRO A 106 3.54 -11.31 3.23
CA PRO A 106 2.17 -10.96 3.60
C PRO A 106 2.09 -10.51 5.05
N TYR A 107 1.34 -9.44 5.32
CA TYR A 107 1.17 -8.91 6.66
C TYR A 107 -0.29 -8.79 7.04
N TRP A 108 -0.63 -9.35 8.21
CA TRP A 108 -1.91 -9.14 8.86
C TRP A 108 -1.78 -8.09 9.96
N CYS A 109 -2.53 -7.01 9.84
CA CYS A 109 -2.52 -5.94 10.84
C CYS A 109 -3.45 -6.30 12.01
N SER A 110 -2.86 -6.54 13.18
CA SER A 110 -3.60 -6.81 14.41
C SER A 110 -4.29 -5.55 14.94
N LYS A 111 -5.42 -5.75 15.65
CA LYS A 111 -6.13 -4.65 16.32
C LYS A 111 -5.22 -3.94 17.34
N PRO A 112 -5.44 -2.65 17.61
CA PRO A 112 -4.74 -1.94 18.68
C PRO A 112 -4.98 -2.61 20.04
N GLU A 113 -4.00 -2.50 20.92
CA GLU A 113 -4.13 -2.93 22.32
C GLU A 113 -5.17 -2.02 23.02
N VAL A 114 -6.15 -2.63 23.69
CA VAL A 114 -7.27 -1.90 24.34
C VAL A 114 -6.80 -1.33 25.68
N GLY A 115 -6.98 -0.02 25.88
CA GLY A 115 -6.56 0.70 27.08
C GLY A 115 -5.07 1.08 27.09
N ASP A 116 -4.66 1.85 28.10
CA ASP A 116 -3.26 2.01 28.50
C ASP A 116 -2.36 2.95 27.66
N MET A 117 -2.84 3.72 26.66
CA MET A 117 -1.95 4.72 26.03
C MET A 117 -1.54 5.84 27.02
N LEU A 118 -2.49 6.35 27.81
CA LEU A 118 -2.21 7.42 28.78
C LEU A 118 -1.34 6.92 29.94
N GLU A 119 -1.65 5.74 30.50
CA GLU A 119 -0.86 5.08 31.53
C GLU A 119 0.55 4.76 31.03
N HIS A 120 0.69 4.19 29.84
CA HIS A 120 1.97 3.98 29.19
C HIS A 120 2.76 5.27 29.01
N ILE A 121 2.13 6.37 28.56
CA ILE A 121 2.80 7.69 28.46
C ILE A 121 3.27 8.17 29.83
N GLN A 122 2.46 8.02 30.88
CA GLN A 122 2.83 8.37 32.25
C GLN A 122 4.02 7.54 32.74
N GLU A 123 4.03 6.23 32.46
CA GLU A 123 5.16 5.37 32.79
C GLU A 123 6.44 5.79 32.06
N GLN A 124 6.36 6.03 30.74
CA GLN A 124 7.50 6.48 29.95
C GLN A 124 8.01 7.82 30.47
N TYR A 125 7.11 8.75 30.80
CA TYR A 125 7.47 10.03 31.38
C TYR A 125 8.18 9.86 32.73
N ILE A 126 7.70 8.99 33.62
CA ILE A 126 8.38 8.71 34.91
C ILE A 126 9.79 8.14 34.68
N LYS A 127 9.95 7.25 33.68
CA LYS A 127 11.22 6.60 33.35
C LYS A 127 12.22 7.54 32.67
N ALA A 128 11.75 8.55 31.94
CA ALA A 128 12.58 9.42 31.10
C ALA A 128 12.68 10.89 31.57
N ARG A 129 11.88 11.32 32.57
CA ARG A 129 11.89 12.71 33.05
C ARG A 129 13.24 13.10 33.66
N GLY A 130 13.74 14.26 33.25
CA GLY A 130 14.92 14.89 33.83
C GLY A 130 14.55 15.84 34.98
N TYR A 131 15.38 16.86 35.20
CA TYR A 131 15.17 17.92 36.21
C TYR A 131 14.13 18.98 35.77
N GLU A 132 13.20 18.61 34.89
CA GLU A 132 12.23 19.55 34.31
C GLU A 132 11.15 19.93 35.33
N MET A 133 10.83 21.23 35.40
CA MET A 133 9.87 21.77 36.36
C MET A 133 8.64 22.27 35.60
N GLY A 134 7.58 21.46 35.57
CA GLY A 134 6.29 21.83 34.95
C GLY A 134 6.22 21.72 33.42
N THR A 135 7.21 21.08 32.78
CA THR A 135 7.24 20.77 31.33
C THR A 135 7.76 19.35 31.11
N PHE A 136 7.69 18.85 29.87
CA PHE A 136 8.23 17.54 29.48
C PHE A 136 9.31 17.66 28.40
N ASN A 137 10.21 16.68 28.39
CA ASN A 137 11.35 16.61 27.49
C ASN A 137 10.88 16.53 26.04
N ALA A 138 11.51 17.32 25.17
CA ALA A 138 11.25 17.32 23.73
C ALA A 138 11.38 15.93 23.08
N GLU A 139 12.10 14.98 23.70
CA GLU A 139 12.24 13.60 23.24
C GLU A 139 11.01 12.71 23.53
N MET A 140 10.14 13.10 24.46
CA MET A 140 8.97 12.29 24.84
C MET A 140 8.02 12.04 23.67
N LEU A 141 7.75 13.08 22.87
CA LEU A 141 6.82 12.99 21.75
C LEU A 141 7.38 12.10 20.61
N PRO A 142 8.63 12.25 20.14
CA PRO A 142 9.25 11.30 19.21
C PRO A 142 9.27 9.86 19.70
N CYS A 143 9.61 9.60 20.97
CA CYS A 143 9.67 8.25 21.50
C CYS A 143 8.28 7.58 21.53
N THR A 144 7.28 8.28 22.06
CA THR A 144 5.90 7.77 22.12
C THR A 144 5.27 7.63 20.74
N PHE A 145 5.60 8.53 19.79
CA PHE A 145 5.18 8.42 18.40
C PHE A 145 5.77 7.19 17.69
N LYS A 146 7.06 6.92 17.84
CA LYS A 146 7.71 5.73 17.28
C LYS A 146 7.05 4.44 17.75
N GLU A 147 6.76 4.37 19.04
CA GLU A 147 6.07 3.21 19.59
C GLU A 147 4.63 3.10 19.07
N GLN A 148 3.92 4.23 19.04
CA GLN A 148 2.53 4.26 18.57
C GLN A 148 2.41 3.91 17.09
N GLY A 149 3.38 4.31 16.27
CA GLY A 149 3.47 4.00 14.84
C GLY A 149 4.24 2.72 14.51
N LYS A 150 4.57 1.86 15.49
CA LYS A 150 5.43 0.66 15.28
C LYS A 150 4.94 -0.29 14.18
N LYS A 151 3.64 -0.27 13.86
CA LYS A 151 3.01 -1.10 12.83
C LYS A 151 3.17 -0.52 11.42
N TRP A 152 3.42 0.78 11.27
CA TRP A 152 3.38 1.48 9.98
C TRP A 152 4.35 0.90 8.93
N PRO A 153 5.61 0.55 9.26
CA PRO A 153 6.52 -0.03 8.28
C PRO A 153 5.94 -1.30 7.64
N TYR A 154 5.48 -2.24 8.47
CA TYR A 154 4.95 -3.52 8.01
C TYR A 154 3.69 -3.36 7.14
N VAL A 155 2.76 -2.49 7.55
CA VAL A 155 1.55 -2.20 6.76
C VAL A 155 1.92 -1.55 5.44
N ALA A 156 2.84 -0.58 5.43
CA ALA A 156 3.25 0.14 4.23
C ALA A 156 3.97 -0.78 3.22
N TYR A 157 4.94 -1.59 3.66
CA TYR A 157 5.65 -2.52 2.79
C TYR A 157 4.71 -3.56 2.19
N ALA A 158 3.83 -4.16 2.99
CA ALA A 158 2.86 -5.13 2.51
C ALA A 158 1.87 -4.48 1.52
N HIS A 159 1.42 -3.26 1.79
CA HIS A 159 0.52 -2.53 0.89
C HIS A 159 1.17 -2.22 -0.47
N VAL A 160 2.39 -1.68 -0.47
CA VAL A 160 3.09 -1.36 -1.72
C VAL A 160 3.49 -2.62 -2.48
N SER A 161 3.86 -3.70 -1.78
CA SER A 161 4.08 -5.02 -2.38
C SER A 161 2.83 -5.55 -3.08
N ASN A 162 1.66 -5.42 -2.43
CA ASN A 162 0.37 -5.79 -3.03
C ASN A 162 0.07 -4.97 -4.29
N ALA A 163 0.39 -3.68 -4.30
CA ALA A 163 0.24 -2.83 -5.49
C ALA A 163 1.22 -3.23 -6.61
N VAL A 164 2.47 -3.55 -6.27
CA VAL A 164 3.49 -4.06 -7.20
C VAL A 164 2.98 -5.32 -7.91
N LEU A 165 2.42 -6.27 -7.17
CA LEU A 165 1.91 -7.53 -7.75
C LEU A 165 0.72 -7.31 -8.66
N ILE A 166 -0.21 -6.42 -8.30
CA ILE A 166 -1.34 -6.06 -9.18
C ILE A 166 -0.83 -5.47 -10.51
N VAL A 167 0.15 -4.56 -10.45
CA VAL A 167 0.75 -3.95 -11.64
C VAL A 167 1.52 -4.99 -12.47
N HIS A 168 2.29 -5.84 -11.81
CA HIS A 168 3.09 -6.89 -12.44
C HIS A 168 2.21 -7.92 -13.16
N HIS A 169 1.16 -8.40 -12.49
CA HIS A 169 0.17 -9.28 -13.07
C HIS A 169 -0.52 -8.64 -14.28
N PHE A 170 -0.92 -7.37 -14.19
CA PHE A 170 -1.52 -6.65 -15.32
C PHE A 170 -0.57 -6.57 -16.54
N ILE A 171 0.72 -6.29 -16.32
CA ILE A 171 1.72 -6.24 -17.40
C ILE A 171 1.85 -7.61 -18.06
N ARG A 172 1.96 -8.68 -17.25
CA ARG A 172 2.06 -10.05 -17.76
C ARG A 172 0.84 -10.43 -18.59
N GLN A 173 -0.36 -10.19 -18.08
CA GLN A 173 -1.61 -10.51 -18.78
C GLN A 173 -1.77 -9.69 -20.06
N THR A 174 -1.36 -8.42 -20.04
CA THR A 174 -1.32 -7.60 -21.26
C THR A 174 -0.36 -8.17 -22.30
N LEU A 175 0.78 -8.71 -21.87
CA LEU A 175 1.75 -9.35 -22.75
C LEU A 175 1.20 -10.66 -23.35
N GLU A 176 0.51 -11.45 -22.54
CA GLU A 176 -0.17 -12.69 -22.96
C GLU A 176 -1.25 -12.44 -24.01
N GLU A 177 -2.05 -11.39 -23.84
CA GLU A 177 -3.06 -10.97 -24.81
C GLU A 177 -2.44 -10.49 -26.14
N CYS A 178 -1.31 -9.78 -26.06
CA CYS A 178 -0.65 -9.22 -27.25
C CYS A 178 0.24 -10.23 -27.99
N CYS A 179 0.75 -11.25 -27.30
CA CYS A 179 1.71 -12.23 -27.84
C CYS A 179 1.24 -13.66 -27.57
N PRO A 180 0.52 -14.27 -28.53
CA PRO A 180 0.01 -15.65 -28.39
C PRO A 180 1.12 -16.70 -28.37
N ASP A 181 2.26 -16.42 -29.02
CA ASP A 181 3.41 -17.32 -29.07
C ASP A 181 4.09 -17.39 -27.69
N VAL A 182 4.07 -18.57 -27.09
CA VAL A 182 4.58 -18.80 -25.73
C VAL A 182 6.09 -18.61 -25.66
N ALA A 183 6.84 -19.07 -26.66
CA ALA A 183 8.31 -19.02 -26.62
C ALA A 183 8.80 -17.57 -26.68
N VAL A 184 8.30 -16.82 -27.66
CA VAL A 184 8.58 -15.38 -27.83
C VAL A 184 8.19 -14.60 -26.58
N ARG A 185 7.04 -14.94 -25.99
CA ARG A 185 6.54 -14.28 -24.79
C ARG A 185 7.43 -14.50 -23.58
N GLU A 186 7.91 -15.72 -23.33
CA GLU A 186 8.80 -15.97 -22.18
C GLU A 186 10.15 -15.28 -22.35
N GLU A 187 10.72 -15.29 -23.55
CA GLU A 187 11.97 -14.58 -23.83
C GLU A 187 11.81 -13.06 -23.67
N LEU A 188 10.71 -12.52 -24.19
CA LEU A 188 10.38 -11.11 -24.03
C LEU A 188 10.11 -10.77 -22.55
N TRP A 189 9.47 -11.65 -21.80
CA TRP A 189 9.26 -11.47 -20.37
C TRP A 189 10.57 -11.41 -19.60
N ALA A 190 11.48 -12.35 -19.84
CA ALA A 190 12.80 -12.36 -19.20
C ALA A 190 13.58 -11.07 -19.53
N PHE A 191 13.53 -10.64 -20.79
CA PHE A 191 14.12 -9.38 -21.23
C PHE A 191 13.54 -8.16 -20.48
N LEU A 192 12.22 -8.10 -20.33
CA LEU A 192 11.53 -7.01 -19.61
C LEU A 192 11.79 -7.06 -18.10
N LEU A 193 11.87 -8.25 -17.52
CA LEU A 193 11.99 -8.46 -16.08
C LEU A 193 13.35 -8.01 -15.57
N TYR A 194 14.44 -8.52 -16.17
CA TYR A 194 15.81 -8.25 -15.75
C TYR A 194 16.41 -7.01 -16.38
N GLY A 195 15.88 -6.57 -17.53
CA GLY A 195 16.42 -5.47 -18.30
C GLY A 195 17.71 -5.85 -19.04
N HIS A 196 18.37 -4.84 -19.61
CA HIS A 196 19.57 -5.02 -20.42
C HIS A 196 20.48 -3.81 -20.31
N ASP A 197 21.65 -3.85 -20.95
CA ASP A 197 22.63 -2.78 -20.93
C ASP A 197 21.98 -1.41 -21.23
N GLY A 198 22.06 -0.51 -20.25
CA GLY A 198 21.52 0.85 -20.32
C GLY A 198 20.04 1.01 -19.95
N HIS A 199 19.29 -0.07 -19.68
CA HIS A 199 17.86 -0.01 -19.39
C HIS A 199 17.45 -0.87 -18.19
N ASP A 200 16.85 -0.22 -17.19
CA ASP A 200 16.33 -0.91 -16.00
C ASP A 200 15.13 -1.81 -16.36
N GLY A 201 15.23 -3.08 -15.97
CA GLY A 201 14.13 -4.04 -15.99
C GLY A 201 13.06 -3.76 -14.94
N LEU A 202 11.95 -4.49 -15.01
CA LEU A 202 10.82 -4.36 -14.09
C LEU A 202 11.24 -4.47 -12.62
N VAL A 203 12.13 -5.41 -12.28
CA VAL A 203 12.67 -5.60 -10.91
C VAL A 203 13.17 -4.27 -10.34
N LYS A 204 14.09 -3.60 -11.03
CA LYS A 204 14.63 -2.29 -10.58
C LYS A 204 13.57 -1.18 -10.55
N ARG A 205 12.57 -1.23 -11.43
CA ARG A 205 11.49 -0.23 -11.44
C ARG A 205 10.56 -0.37 -10.23
N TYR A 206 10.27 -1.60 -9.81
CA TYR A 206 9.52 -1.88 -8.59
C TYR A 206 10.35 -1.58 -7.33
N ALA A 207 11.63 -1.93 -7.33
CA ALA A 207 12.54 -1.64 -6.21
C ALA A 207 12.53 -0.15 -5.84
N ARG A 208 12.51 0.76 -6.83
CA ARG A 208 12.42 2.21 -6.56
C ARG A 208 11.15 2.63 -5.81
N ALA A 209 10.02 1.94 -6.02
CA ALA A 209 8.82 2.23 -5.24
C ALA A 209 8.99 1.78 -3.78
N MET A 210 9.64 0.63 -3.55
CA MET A 210 9.94 0.11 -2.21
C MET A 210 10.98 0.97 -1.47
N GLU A 211 12.08 1.33 -2.14
CA GLU A 211 13.10 2.26 -1.62
C GLU A 211 12.49 3.62 -1.27
N HIS A 212 11.48 4.06 -2.02
CA HIS A 212 10.77 5.30 -1.69
C HIS A 212 9.92 5.17 -0.42
N VAL A 213 9.36 3.99 -0.14
CA VAL A 213 8.70 3.72 1.15
C VAL A 213 9.71 3.79 2.30
N ASP A 214 10.91 3.24 2.14
CA ASP A 214 12.00 3.37 3.13
C ASP A 214 12.31 4.84 3.41
N PHE A 215 12.43 5.63 2.35
CA PHE A 215 12.64 7.07 2.49
C PHE A 215 11.49 7.74 3.25
N LEU A 216 10.23 7.46 2.91
CA LEU A 216 9.07 8.05 3.59
C LEU A 216 9.02 7.66 5.09
N LEU A 217 9.36 6.42 5.42
CA LEU A 217 9.43 5.94 6.80
C LEU A 217 10.57 6.61 7.57
N SER A 218 11.75 6.76 6.97
CA SER A 218 12.87 7.48 7.62
C SER A 218 12.53 8.95 7.86
N VAL A 219 11.82 9.60 6.93
CA VAL A 219 11.34 10.97 7.11
C VAL A 219 10.41 11.07 8.32
N GLU A 220 9.44 10.16 8.48
CA GLU A 220 8.51 10.24 9.62
C GLU A 220 9.08 9.82 10.96
N PHE A 221 9.94 8.80 10.99
CA PHE A 221 10.37 8.20 12.25
C PHE A 221 11.80 8.58 12.65
N GLU A 222 12.71 8.91 11.74
CA GLU A 222 14.09 9.25 12.08
C GLU A 222 14.31 10.75 12.28
N THR A 223 13.44 11.59 11.71
CA THR A 223 13.51 13.04 11.90
C THR A 223 12.76 13.51 13.16
N ARG A 224 12.91 14.79 13.51
CA ARG A 224 12.18 15.38 14.64
C ARG A 224 10.68 15.36 14.34
N THR A 225 9.84 15.04 15.33
CA THR A 225 8.38 15.18 15.23
C THR A 225 8.00 16.64 15.10
N ILE A 226 7.91 17.12 13.86
CA ILE A 226 7.56 18.49 13.52
C ILE A 226 6.36 18.47 12.57
N THR A 227 5.51 19.47 12.72
CA THR A 227 4.43 19.74 11.78
C THR A 227 4.35 21.23 11.51
N TYR A 228 4.05 21.57 10.26
CA TYR A 228 3.77 22.93 9.82
C TYR A 228 2.27 23.13 9.52
N ASP A 229 1.46 22.12 9.82
CA ASP A 229 0.02 22.14 9.57
C ASP A 229 -0.71 22.82 10.72
N LEU A 230 -1.50 23.85 10.39
CA LEU A 230 -2.27 24.64 11.36
C LEU A 230 -3.31 23.79 12.12
N ARG A 231 -3.77 22.69 11.52
CA ARG A 231 -4.74 21.77 12.14
C ARG A 231 -4.21 21.12 13.42
N PHE A 232 -2.89 21.06 13.60
CA PHE A 232 -2.29 20.56 14.82
C PHE A 232 -2.71 21.39 16.04
N GLU A 233 -2.56 22.72 15.96
CA GLU A 233 -2.91 23.61 17.07
C GLU A 233 -4.41 23.57 17.37
N GLU A 234 -5.23 23.55 16.33
CA GLU A 234 -6.69 23.43 16.45
C GLU A 234 -7.07 22.14 17.19
N LYS A 235 -6.54 20.99 16.75
CA LYS A 235 -6.85 19.69 17.35
C LYS A 235 -6.32 19.57 18.77
N PHE A 236 -5.10 20.03 19.02
CA PHE A 236 -4.49 20.02 20.36
C PHE A 236 -5.30 20.86 21.36
N ASN A 237 -5.75 22.05 20.95
CA ASN A 237 -6.59 22.90 21.79
C ASN A 237 -7.98 22.31 22.02
N GLN A 238 -8.57 21.65 21.02
CA GLN A 238 -9.84 20.93 21.18
C GLN A 238 -9.74 19.80 22.20
N LEU A 239 -8.67 18.99 22.15
CA LEU A 239 -8.43 17.93 23.13
C LEU A 239 -8.27 18.49 24.54
N LYS A 240 -7.50 19.56 24.71
CA LYS A 240 -7.36 20.25 26.00
C LYS A 240 -8.69 20.77 26.56
N LEU A 241 -9.55 21.32 25.71
CA LEU A 241 -10.86 21.83 26.14
C LEU A 241 -11.79 20.69 26.58
N ASN A 242 -11.70 19.53 25.93
CA ASN A 242 -12.50 18.36 26.32
C ASN A 242 -12.10 17.86 27.71
N ASP A 243 -10.81 17.82 28.06
CA ASP A 243 -10.33 17.43 29.40
C ASP A 243 -10.78 18.40 30.52
N GLN A 244 -11.16 19.62 30.16
CA GLN A 244 -11.57 20.69 31.08
C GLN A 244 -13.10 20.79 31.24
N LYS A 245 -13.89 20.12 30.39
CA LYS A 245 -15.35 20.15 30.54
C LYS A 245 -15.75 19.47 31.86
N PRO A 246 -16.55 20.12 32.72
CA PRO A 246 -17.21 19.41 33.80
C PRO A 246 -18.18 18.39 33.17
N GLY A 247 -18.31 17.21 33.77
CA GLY A 247 -19.43 16.31 33.48
C GLY A 247 -20.73 17.12 33.52
N GLY A 248 -21.65 16.84 32.59
CA GLY A 248 -22.84 17.64 32.34
C GLY A 248 -23.69 17.94 33.59
N PRO A 249 -24.70 18.82 33.48
CA PRO A 249 -25.45 19.33 34.62
C PRO A 249 -26.16 18.18 35.36
N GLU A 250 -25.61 17.77 36.51
CA GLU A 250 -26.33 16.95 37.46
C GLU A 250 -27.43 17.81 38.08
N GLN A 251 -28.66 17.43 37.79
CA GLN A 251 -29.85 18.11 38.24
C GLN A 251 -30.10 17.72 39.70
N GLY A 252 -29.61 18.57 40.60
CA GLY A 252 -30.07 18.67 41.99
C GLY A 252 -29.26 17.88 43.03
N ASP A 253 -28.23 18.51 43.58
CA ASP A 253 -28.08 18.79 45.01
C ASP A 253 -26.93 19.79 45.17
N ASP A 254 -27.06 20.78 46.06
CA ASP A 254 -26.08 21.86 46.28
C ASP A 254 -24.85 21.30 47.02
N THR A 255 -24.03 20.51 46.33
CA THR A 255 -22.66 20.20 46.76
C THR A 255 -21.81 20.07 45.50
N GLU A 256 -21.12 21.16 45.13
CA GLU A 256 -20.06 21.09 44.12
C GLU A 256 -19.11 19.95 44.49
N PRO A 257 -18.97 18.89 43.66
CA PRO A 257 -17.86 17.97 43.87
C PRO A 257 -16.59 18.76 43.52
N GLU A 258 -15.90 19.28 44.54
CA GLU A 258 -14.52 19.76 44.42
C GLU A 258 -13.71 18.65 43.73
N LYS A 259 -13.42 18.81 42.43
CA LYS A 259 -12.44 17.96 41.75
C LYS A 259 -11.14 18.13 42.54
N GLN A 260 -10.66 17.05 43.15
CA GLN A 260 -9.33 17.04 43.77
C GLN A 260 -8.33 17.58 42.75
N PRO A 261 -7.38 18.45 43.14
CA PRO A 261 -6.38 18.96 42.21
C PRO A 261 -5.65 17.79 41.59
N LYS A 262 -5.78 17.63 40.25
CA LYS A 262 -5.06 16.62 39.48
C LYS A 262 -3.57 16.75 39.81
N SER A 263 -2.89 15.62 39.99
CA SER A 263 -1.46 15.68 40.26
C SER A 263 -0.72 16.29 39.07
N SER A 264 0.36 17.03 39.32
CA SER A 264 1.19 17.61 38.24
C SER A 264 1.65 16.56 37.21
N LEU A 265 1.76 15.30 37.62
CA LEU A 265 2.08 14.16 36.77
C LEU A 265 0.92 13.83 35.79
N GLU A 266 -0.31 13.77 36.28
CA GLU A 266 -1.50 13.48 35.46
C GLU A 266 -1.74 14.57 34.42
N GLU A 267 -1.58 15.85 34.80
CA GLU A 267 -1.71 16.98 33.88
C GLU A 267 -0.64 16.96 32.78
N THR A 268 0.61 16.65 33.15
CA THR A 268 1.70 16.53 32.19
C THR A 268 1.50 15.34 31.26
N GLY A 269 1.11 14.18 31.80
CA GLY A 269 0.81 12.98 31.01
C GLY A 269 -0.32 13.20 30.01
N MET A 270 -1.41 13.86 30.44
CA MET A 270 -2.52 14.21 29.54
C MET A 270 -2.10 15.19 28.45
N THR A 271 -1.24 16.17 28.80
CA THR A 271 -0.71 17.12 27.81
C THR A 271 0.12 16.40 26.73
N ILE A 272 0.98 15.45 27.12
CA ILE A 272 1.76 14.64 26.18
C ILE A 272 0.83 13.77 25.33
N HIS A 273 -0.15 13.11 25.94
CA HIS A 273 -1.16 12.31 25.25
C HIS A 273 -1.89 13.11 24.17
N ASN A 274 -2.38 14.31 24.50
CA ASN A 274 -3.11 15.15 23.55
C ASN A 274 -2.22 15.64 22.41
N ALA A 275 -0.96 15.98 22.71
CA ALA A 275 0.02 16.36 21.68
C ALA A 275 0.30 15.18 20.75
N LEU A 276 0.49 13.98 21.30
CA LEU A 276 0.70 12.76 20.55
C LEU A 276 -0.51 12.44 19.67
N HIS A 277 -1.73 12.47 20.22
CA HIS A 277 -2.96 12.17 19.49
C HIS A 277 -3.17 13.16 18.33
N ALA A 278 -3.03 14.46 18.60
CA ALA A 278 -3.15 15.49 17.57
C ALA A 278 -2.11 15.33 16.45
N TYR A 279 -0.85 15.07 16.83
CA TYR A 279 0.23 14.87 15.86
C TYR A 279 0.06 13.57 15.06
N TYR A 280 -0.25 12.46 15.75
CA TYR A 280 -0.37 11.14 15.15
C TYR A 280 -1.42 11.11 14.05
N ASP A 281 -2.59 11.69 14.27
CA ASP A 281 -3.64 11.69 13.25
C ASP A 281 -3.27 12.46 11.99
N LEU A 282 -2.58 13.58 12.17
CA LEU A 282 -2.09 14.36 11.05
C LEU A 282 -0.99 13.60 10.30
N ALA A 283 0.00 13.09 11.03
CA ALA A 283 1.10 12.32 10.48
C ALA A 283 0.58 11.10 9.71
N ARG A 284 -0.38 10.36 10.28
CA ARG A 284 -1.02 9.19 9.66
C ARG A 284 -1.72 9.55 8.36
N SER A 285 -2.55 10.60 8.39
CA SER A 285 -3.26 11.07 7.20
C SER A 285 -2.29 11.47 6.09
N ARG A 286 -1.26 12.25 6.43
CA ARG A 286 -0.19 12.64 5.49
C ARG A 286 0.55 11.43 4.95
N PHE A 287 0.93 10.49 5.82
CA PHE A 287 1.70 9.30 5.45
C PHE A 287 0.94 8.43 4.46
N VAL A 288 -0.35 8.17 4.72
CA VAL A 288 -1.22 7.43 3.80
C VAL A 288 -1.25 8.11 2.42
N ASP A 289 -1.46 9.43 2.38
CA ASP A 289 -1.51 10.18 1.13
C ASP A 289 -0.18 10.10 0.36
N VAL A 290 0.95 10.32 1.02
CA VAL A 290 2.26 10.32 0.34
C VAL A 290 2.67 8.92 -0.13
N VAL A 291 2.35 7.85 0.60
CA VAL A 291 2.58 6.47 0.13
C VAL A 291 1.76 6.20 -1.13
N CYS A 292 0.45 6.49 -1.11
CA CYS A 292 -0.43 6.27 -2.24
C CYS A 292 -0.05 7.12 -3.47
N GLN A 293 0.29 8.39 -3.26
CA GLN A 293 0.61 9.32 -4.35
C GLN A 293 2.01 9.10 -4.91
N GLN A 294 3.01 8.89 -4.06
CA GLN A 294 4.41 8.87 -4.49
C GLN A 294 4.87 7.46 -4.81
N ALA A 295 4.70 6.49 -3.89
CA ALA A 295 5.17 5.13 -4.10
C ALA A 295 4.30 4.39 -5.13
N ILE A 296 2.98 4.52 -5.05
CA ILE A 296 2.06 3.78 -5.92
C ILE A 296 1.76 4.58 -7.20
N ASP A 297 1.07 5.71 -7.09
CA ASP A 297 0.58 6.45 -8.26
C ASP A 297 1.74 6.95 -9.14
N TYR A 298 2.74 7.60 -8.55
CA TYR A 298 3.90 8.06 -9.32
C TYR A 298 4.80 6.90 -9.76
N TYR A 299 5.47 6.19 -8.84
CA TYR A 299 6.52 5.22 -9.25
C TYR A 299 5.98 4.00 -10.01
N LEU A 300 4.80 3.48 -9.66
CA LEU A 300 4.26 2.28 -10.32
C LEU A 300 3.45 2.59 -11.58
N LEU A 301 2.68 3.69 -11.59
CA LEU A 301 1.71 3.95 -12.67
C LEU A 301 2.18 5.02 -13.66
N HIS A 302 2.66 6.17 -13.18
CA HIS A 302 2.85 7.37 -14.01
C HIS A 302 4.31 7.76 -14.30
N ALA A 303 5.28 7.17 -13.61
CA ALA A 303 6.68 7.52 -13.79
C ALA A 303 7.14 7.25 -15.24
N LYS A 304 7.95 8.17 -15.78
CA LYS A 304 8.51 8.07 -17.15
C LYS A 304 9.38 6.83 -17.35
N ASN A 305 9.98 6.34 -16.28
CA ASN A 305 10.72 5.09 -16.23
C ASN A 305 9.99 4.04 -15.38
N GLY A 306 8.68 4.17 -15.16
CA GLY A 306 7.88 3.27 -14.35
C GLY A 306 7.63 1.91 -15.03
N PRO A 307 7.10 0.92 -14.28
CA PRO A 307 6.81 -0.42 -14.77
C PRO A 307 5.96 -0.42 -16.04
N LEU A 308 4.85 0.32 -16.08
CA LEU A 308 3.94 0.33 -17.23
C LEU A 308 4.54 0.91 -18.53
N THR A 309 5.74 1.48 -18.49
CA THR A 309 6.42 1.94 -19.71
C THR A 309 7.03 0.80 -20.52
N VAL A 310 7.12 -0.42 -19.96
CA VAL A 310 7.51 -1.62 -20.74
C VAL A 310 6.50 -1.98 -21.82
N LEU A 311 5.24 -1.58 -21.66
CA LEU A 311 4.17 -1.78 -22.64
C LEU A 311 4.17 -0.72 -23.75
N SER A 312 5.26 0.04 -23.89
CA SER A 312 5.39 1.07 -24.93
C SER A 312 6.27 0.60 -26.07
N ASP A 313 5.99 1.12 -27.27
CA ASP A 313 6.72 0.82 -28.50
C ASP A 313 8.24 1.13 -28.37
N ASN A 314 8.62 2.00 -27.43
CA ASN A 314 10.02 2.31 -27.13
C ASN A 314 10.84 1.09 -26.72
N VAL A 315 10.22 0.05 -26.17
CA VAL A 315 10.95 -1.18 -25.83
C VAL A 315 11.48 -1.84 -27.10
N VAL A 316 10.61 -2.08 -28.07
CA VAL A 316 10.98 -2.73 -29.34
C VAL A 316 11.93 -1.84 -30.15
N LEU A 317 11.70 -0.52 -30.16
CA LEU A 317 12.57 0.43 -30.88
C LEU A 317 14.00 0.49 -30.35
N ASN A 318 14.22 0.15 -29.07
CA ASN A 318 15.55 0.16 -28.46
C ASN A 318 16.21 -1.24 -28.43
N MET A 319 15.54 -2.28 -28.95
CA MET A 319 16.16 -3.60 -29.11
C MET A 319 17.16 -3.59 -30.27
N THR A 320 18.31 -4.21 -30.05
CA THR A 320 19.28 -4.47 -31.11
C THR A 320 18.80 -5.61 -32.03
N ALA A 321 19.38 -5.72 -33.23
CA ALA A 321 19.06 -6.80 -34.15
C ALA A 321 19.34 -8.20 -33.56
N GLU A 322 20.39 -8.33 -32.74
CA GLU A 322 20.71 -9.57 -32.04
C GLU A 322 19.66 -9.90 -30.98
N GLN A 323 19.22 -8.91 -30.19
CA GLN A 323 18.16 -9.10 -29.20
C GLN A 323 16.81 -9.44 -29.85
N LEU A 324 16.49 -8.84 -31.00
CA LEU A 324 15.29 -9.18 -31.77
C LEU A 324 15.34 -10.60 -32.33
N GLU A 325 16.49 -11.04 -32.85
CA GLU A 325 16.67 -12.42 -33.32
C GLU A 325 16.59 -13.41 -32.16
N ILE A 326 17.14 -13.06 -30.98
CA ILE A 326 17.02 -13.91 -29.79
C ILE A 326 15.58 -14.00 -29.31
N THR A 327 14.81 -12.91 -29.35
CA THR A 327 13.46 -12.85 -28.74
C THR A 327 12.34 -13.28 -29.70
N ALA A 328 12.50 -13.03 -31.00
CA ALA A 328 11.45 -13.23 -32.01
C ALA A 328 11.99 -13.86 -33.30
N GLY A 329 13.21 -14.39 -33.28
CA GLY A 329 13.77 -15.14 -34.39
C GLY A 329 12.97 -16.41 -34.64
N GLU A 330 12.61 -16.65 -35.90
CA GLU A 330 11.97 -17.89 -36.28
C GLU A 330 12.95 -19.05 -36.13
N ASP A 331 12.51 -20.15 -35.50
CA ASP A 331 13.27 -21.40 -35.53
C ASP A 331 13.57 -21.81 -36.99
N LEU A 332 14.78 -22.31 -37.24
CA LEU A 332 15.25 -22.80 -38.54
C LEU A 332 14.24 -23.74 -39.19
N ALA A 333 13.61 -24.63 -38.41
CA ALA A 333 12.60 -25.56 -38.94
C ALA A 333 11.34 -24.83 -39.45
N MET A 334 10.90 -23.76 -38.78
CA MET A 334 9.77 -22.94 -39.20
C MET A 334 10.12 -22.08 -40.41
N LYS A 335 11.33 -21.52 -40.42
CA LYS A 335 11.86 -20.74 -41.54
C LYS A 335 11.96 -21.59 -42.82
N GLU A 336 12.53 -22.80 -42.74
CA GLU A 336 12.61 -23.75 -43.85
C GLU A 336 11.21 -24.19 -44.32
N LYS A 337 10.29 -24.46 -43.40
CA LYS A 337 8.91 -24.81 -43.72
C LYS A 337 8.19 -23.66 -44.44
N ARG A 338 8.37 -22.42 -43.98
CA ARG A 338 7.82 -21.22 -44.61
C ARG A 338 8.36 -21.06 -46.02
N GLU A 339 9.67 -21.13 -46.20
CA GLU A 339 10.30 -21.04 -47.52
C GLU A 339 9.79 -22.12 -48.49
N ARG A 340 9.61 -23.36 -48.00
CA ARG A 340 9.04 -24.45 -48.80
C ARG A 340 7.60 -24.16 -49.22
N LEU A 341 6.75 -23.75 -48.28
CA LEU A 341 5.34 -23.42 -48.55
C LEU A 341 5.21 -22.22 -49.49
N THR A 342 6.04 -21.18 -49.34
CA THR A 342 6.04 -20.03 -50.24
C THR A 342 6.41 -20.44 -51.66
N LYS A 343 7.44 -21.28 -51.83
CA LYS A 343 7.79 -21.85 -53.15
C LYS A 343 6.65 -22.66 -53.76
N GLU A 344 5.96 -23.44 -52.93
CA GLU A 344 4.82 -24.25 -53.37
C GLU A 344 3.65 -23.36 -53.82
N ILE A 345 3.29 -22.34 -53.03
CA ILE A 345 2.26 -21.34 -53.38
C ILE A 345 2.61 -20.62 -54.68
N ASP A 346 3.85 -20.19 -54.87
CA ASP A 346 4.29 -19.53 -56.10
C ASP A 346 4.17 -20.46 -57.31
N SER A 347 4.60 -21.71 -57.17
CA SER A 347 4.51 -22.72 -58.23
C SER A 347 3.05 -23.01 -58.61
N LEU A 348 2.17 -23.17 -57.62
CA LEU A 348 0.74 -23.42 -57.83
C LEU A 348 0.06 -22.20 -58.45
N SER A 349 0.43 -20.99 -58.02
CA SER A 349 -0.11 -19.74 -58.59
C SER A 349 0.28 -19.55 -60.04
N GLN A 350 1.51 -19.92 -60.42
CA GLN A 350 1.96 -19.92 -61.82
C GLN A 350 1.19 -20.96 -62.64
N ALA A 351 1.03 -22.18 -62.13
CA ALA A 351 0.24 -23.22 -62.80
C ALA A 351 -1.23 -22.81 -63.00
N LEU A 352 -1.84 -22.15 -62.01
CA LEU A 352 -3.22 -21.64 -62.07
C LEU A 352 -3.36 -20.52 -63.11
N LYS A 353 -2.36 -19.64 -63.24
CA LYS A 353 -2.31 -18.62 -64.32
C LYS A 353 -2.25 -19.25 -65.71
N ILE A 354 -1.48 -20.33 -65.87
CA ILE A 354 -1.39 -21.06 -67.15
C ILE A 354 -2.72 -21.73 -67.49
N LEU A 355 -3.40 -22.33 -66.50
CA LEU A 355 -4.70 -22.98 -66.69
C LEU A 355 -5.86 -22.00 -66.93
N ARG A 356 -5.72 -20.74 -66.52
CA ARG A 356 -6.66 -19.64 -66.81
C ARG A 356 -6.31 -18.85 -68.09
N GLY A 357 -5.23 -19.23 -68.77
CA GLY A 357 -4.84 -18.70 -70.08
C GLY A 357 -5.79 -19.13 -71.19
#